data_AF-A0A4D7YFW9-F1
#
_entry.id   AF-A0A4D7YFW9-F1
#
_cell.length_a   1.000
_cell.length_b   1.000
_cell.length_c   1.000
_cell.angle_alpha   90.00
_cell.angle_beta   90.00
_cell.angle_gamma   90.00
#
_symmetry.space_group_name_H-M   'P 1'
#
loop_
_entity.id
_entity.type
_entity.pdbx_description
1 polymer ?
#
loop_
_entity_poly.entity_id
_entity_poly.type
_entity_poly.pdbx_seq_one_letter_code
_entity_poly.pdbx_strand_id
1 'polypeptide(L)'
;MTIFLTACASNADRIPGAAPRPSNERVEDREAAAPIGTDPMLMYGEKTDAGFHIAGVNTGKMNPEFVRQVVSYATDEKPGTIVVDQRARFLYLIQPGGKAIRYAVGVGPVARAFDGGDAIIARKAAWPRWIPTPEMVARNPAHYGPNKDGVDGGPSNPMGARALYMHKDGRDTYYRVHGTNDPGSIGKAVSAGCIRLLNQDIIDLYNRVKPGARIVVQG
;
A
#
# COMPACT_ATOMS: atom_id res chain seq x y z
N MET A 1 35.85 40.25 75.27
CA MET A 1 34.91 39.20 75.70
C MET A 1 34.81 38.20 74.56
N THR A 2 35.44 37.05 74.76
CA THR A 2 35.48 35.87 73.88
C THR A 2 34.08 35.28 73.70
N ILE A 3 33.76 34.74 72.52
CA ILE A 3 33.12 33.42 72.30
C ILE A 3 33.33 33.02 70.83
N PHE A 4 33.67 31.74 70.66
CA PHE A 4 34.01 31.00 69.45
C PHE A 4 32.81 30.18 68.92
N LEU A 5 32.98 29.63 67.68
CA LEU A 5 32.35 28.43 67.08
C LEU A 5 30.85 28.58 66.68
N THR A 6 30.33 28.10 65.53
CA THR A 6 30.65 26.90 64.72
C THR A 6 30.04 27.03 63.30
N ALA A 7 30.57 26.22 62.37
CA ALA A 7 30.25 26.13 60.94
C ALA A 7 28.91 25.45 60.57
N CYS A 8 28.48 25.65 59.31
CA CYS A 8 28.16 24.56 58.36
C CYS A 8 28.16 25.11 56.93
N ALA A 9 29.03 24.56 56.08
CA ALA A 9 28.97 24.68 54.63
C ALA A 9 28.03 23.61 54.06
N SER A 10 27.30 23.92 53.00
CA SER A 10 26.81 22.90 52.05
C SER A 10 26.82 23.44 50.62
N ASN A 11 27.73 22.85 49.86
CA ASN A 11 27.78 22.56 48.44
C ASN A 11 27.06 23.45 47.42
N ALA A 12 27.89 23.89 46.48
CA ALA A 12 27.53 24.23 45.12
C ALA A 12 26.87 23.06 44.39
N ASP A 13 25.77 23.31 43.70
CA ASP A 13 25.34 22.51 42.56
C ASP A 13 25.40 23.36 41.29
N ARG A 14 26.44 23.10 40.50
CA ARG A 14 26.46 23.36 39.07
C ARG A 14 25.38 22.49 38.44
N ILE A 15 24.40 23.10 37.78
CA ILE A 15 23.56 22.38 36.83
C ILE A 15 24.42 22.07 35.59
N PRO A 16 24.62 20.78 35.22
CA PRO A 16 25.28 20.42 33.97
C PRO A 16 24.36 20.72 32.78
N GLY A 17 24.98 21.12 31.67
CA GLY A 17 24.32 21.56 30.45
C GLY A 17 23.18 20.64 29.98
N ALA A 18 22.08 21.28 29.61
CA ALA A 18 20.99 20.63 28.91
C ALA A 18 21.52 20.05 27.59
N ALA A 19 21.45 18.73 27.47
CA ALA A 19 21.71 18.03 26.23
C ALA A 19 20.76 18.55 25.13
N PRO A 20 21.23 18.73 23.88
CA PRO A 20 20.35 19.10 22.78
C PRO A 20 19.27 18.03 22.61
N ARG A 21 18.01 18.46 22.58
CA ARG A 21 16.88 17.58 22.25
C ARG A 21 17.10 17.07 20.83
N PRO A 22 16.92 15.77 20.54
CA PRO A 22 16.90 15.32 19.15
C PRO A 22 15.74 16.04 18.45
N SER A 23 16.09 16.83 17.44
CA SER A 23 15.15 17.42 16.52
C SER A 23 14.31 16.31 15.91
N ASN A 24 12.99 16.46 15.99
CA ASN A 24 12.03 15.67 15.25
C ASN A 24 12.14 16.04 13.75
N GLU A 25 13.25 15.68 13.13
CA GLU A 25 13.43 15.71 11.69
C GLU A 25 12.73 14.49 11.11
N ARG A 26 11.56 14.76 10.54
CA ARG A 26 10.79 13.94 9.59
C ARG A 26 11.46 12.62 9.18
N VAL A 27 10.88 11.53 9.66
CA VAL A 27 10.99 10.19 9.06
C VAL A 27 10.28 10.12 7.68
N GLU A 28 9.78 11.24 7.15
CA GLU A 28 9.03 11.29 5.88
C GLU A 28 9.92 11.33 4.61
N ASP A 29 11.24 11.52 4.74
CA ASP A 29 12.15 11.54 3.60
C ASP A 29 13.16 10.39 3.71
N ARG A 30 12.83 9.18 3.21
CA ARG A 30 13.81 8.14 2.77
C ARG A 30 13.24 6.82 2.23
N GLU A 31 12.23 6.87 1.37
CA GLU A 31 12.09 5.79 0.38
C GLU A 31 11.55 6.35 -0.93
N ALA A 32 12.44 7.01 -1.69
CA ALA A 32 12.17 7.27 -3.09
C ALA A 32 11.88 5.91 -3.74
N ALA A 33 10.66 5.73 -4.25
CA ALA A 33 10.25 4.48 -4.86
C ALA A 33 11.26 4.10 -5.95
N ALA A 34 11.76 2.85 -5.91
CA ALA A 34 12.88 2.38 -6.73
C ALA A 34 12.73 2.80 -8.20
N PRO A 35 13.83 3.16 -8.90
CA PRO A 35 13.75 3.54 -10.30
C PRO A 35 13.13 2.40 -11.11
N ILE A 36 12.09 2.71 -11.87
CA ILE A 36 11.40 1.71 -12.68
C ILE A 36 12.33 1.40 -13.85
N GLY A 37 12.83 0.16 -13.90
CA GLY A 37 13.94 -0.25 -14.76
C GLY A 37 14.97 -1.15 -14.07
N THR A 38 14.86 -1.37 -12.76
CA THR A 38 15.62 -2.42 -12.05
C THR A 38 15.27 -3.82 -12.55
N ASP A 39 16.23 -4.73 -12.44
CA ASP A 39 16.06 -6.18 -12.65
C ASP A 39 14.77 -6.70 -11.97
N PRO A 40 13.87 -7.42 -12.70
CA PRO A 40 12.69 -8.04 -12.11
C PRO A 40 13.00 -8.84 -10.84
N MET A 41 14.15 -9.53 -10.76
CA MET A 41 14.54 -10.28 -9.56
C MET A 41 14.70 -9.38 -8.33
N LEU A 42 15.15 -8.13 -8.51
CA LEU A 42 15.23 -7.16 -7.43
C LEU A 42 13.85 -6.57 -7.10
N MET A 43 13.04 -6.27 -8.12
CA MET A 43 11.70 -5.71 -7.91
C MET A 43 10.76 -6.65 -7.15
N TYR A 44 10.88 -7.96 -7.43
CA TYR A 44 10.00 -8.99 -6.92
C TYR A 44 10.69 -9.95 -5.95
N GLY A 45 11.89 -9.60 -5.48
CA GLY A 45 12.62 -10.37 -4.48
C GLY A 45 11.89 -10.47 -3.15
N GLU A 46 12.41 -11.35 -2.30
CA GLU A 46 12.02 -11.41 -0.90
C GLU A 46 12.31 -10.08 -0.21
N LYS A 47 11.42 -9.64 0.68
CA LYS A 47 11.66 -8.46 1.51
C LYS A 47 10.98 -8.55 2.87
N THR A 48 11.55 -7.84 3.84
CA THR A 48 10.88 -7.56 5.11
C THR A 48 10.22 -6.18 5.05
N ASP A 49 9.01 -6.07 5.58
CA ASP A 49 8.26 -4.82 5.65
C ASP A 49 7.47 -4.75 6.96
N ALA A 50 7.77 -3.75 7.80
CA ALA A 50 7.17 -3.60 9.13
C ALA A 50 7.26 -4.88 10.01
N GLY A 51 8.37 -5.63 9.90
CA GLY A 51 8.59 -6.88 10.62
C GLY A 51 7.92 -8.12 9.99
N PHE A 52 7.11 -7.95 8.95
CA PHE A 52 6.53 -9.06 8.21
C PHE A 52 7.41 -9.47 7.04
N HIS A 53 7.59 -10.77 6.88
CA HIS A 53 8.28 -11.35 5.73
C HIS A 53 7.33 -11.44 4.53
N ILE A 54 7.78 -10.92 3.39
CA ILE A 54 7.12 -11.02 2.09
C ILE A 54 7.98 -11.90 1.21
N ALA A 55 7.46 -13.08 0.87
CA ALA A 55 8.14 -14.01 -0.03
C ALA A 55 8.37 -13.37 -1.41
N GLY A 56 9.52 -13.69 -2.01
CA GLY A 56 9.80 -13.32 -3.39
C GLY A 56 8.89 -14.03 -4.38
N VAL A 57 8.62 -13.39 -5.52
CA VAL A 57 7.89 -13.99 -6.63
C VAL A 57 8.90 -14.55 -7.63
N ASN A 58 8.67 -15.76 -8.12
CA ASN A 58 9.52 -16.36 -9.15
C ASN A 58 9.26 -15.67 -10.50
N THR A 59 10.09 -14.67 -10.81
CA THR A 59 9.99 -13.88 -12.04
C THR A 59 10.25 -14.68 -13.30
N GLY A 60 11.03 -15.77 -13.23
CA GLY A 60 11.22 -16.69 -14.35
C GLY A 60 9.96 -17.43 -14.79
N LYS A 61 8.91 -17.42 -13.96
CA LYS A 61 7.58 -17.99 -14.27
C LYS A 61 6.51 -16.92 -14.50
N MET A 62 6.87 -15.64 -14.40
CA MET A 62 5.92 -14.56 -14.67
C MET A 62 5.80 -14.32 -16.16
N ASN A 63 4.59 -13.94 -16.62
CA ASN A 63 4.45 -13.32 -17.94
C ASN A 63 5.28 -12.02 -17.93
N PRO A 64 6.21 -11.81 -18.89
CA PRO A 64 6.98 -10.57 -18.98
C PRO A 64 6.13 -9.30 -19.02
N GLU A 65 4.91 -9.36 -19.57
CA GLU A 65 3.98 -8.23 -19.57
C GLU A 65 3.50 -7.84 -18.16
N PHE A 66 3.52 -8.79 -17.21
CA PHE A 66 3.09 -8.58 -15.84
C PHE A 66 4.18 -8.01 -14.94
N VAL A 67 5.41 -7.93 -15.44
CA VAL A 67 6.49 -7.18 -14.79
C VAL A 67 6.16 -5.69 -14.85
N ARG A 68 6.20 -5.03 -13.68
CA ARG A 68 6.03 -3.58 -13.57
C ARG A 68 7.02 -2.84 -14.45
N GLN A 69 6.52 -1.91 -15.25
CA GLN A 69 7.34 -1.21 -16.24
C GLN A 69 6.75 0.16 -16.59
N VAL A 70 7.61 1.09 -17.04
CA VAL A 70 7.15 2.33 -17.66
C VAL A 70 6.75 2.05 -19.10
N VAL A 71 5.56 2.47 -19.50
CA VAL A 71 5.06 2.36 -20.87
C VAL A 71 4.72 3.74 -21.42
N SER A 72 4.74 3.87 -22.75
CA SER A 72 4.03 4.97 -23.41
C SER A 72 2.54 4.82 -23.17
N TYR A 73 1.88 5.90 -22.77
CA TYR A 73 0.48 5.90 -22.43
C TYR A 73 -0.14 7.25 -22.78
N ALA A 74 -0.90 7.30 -23.86
CA ALA A 74 -1.62 8.49 -24.29
C ALA A 74 -2.91 8.62 -23.49
N THR A 75 -3.08 9.74 -22.79
CA THR A 75 -4.25 10.01 -21.96
C THR A 75 -4.36 11.50 -21.68
N ASP A 76 -5.57 11.96 -21.42
CA ASP A 76 -5.85 13.31 -20.92
C ASP A 76 -5.79 13.40 -19.38
N GLU A 77 -5.56 12.26 -18.71
CA GLU A 77 -5.43 12.20 -17.26
C GLU A 77 -4.14 12.87 -16.78
N LYS A 78 -4.23 13.54 -15.62
CA LYS A 78 -3.09 14.25 -15.04
C LYS A 78 -2.10 13.28 -14.39
N PRO A 79 -0.78 13.59 -14.38
CA PRO A 79 0.20 12.82 -13.62
C PRO A 79 -0.21 12.63 -12.16
N GLY A 80 -0.01 11.41 -11.64
CA GLY A 80 -0.48 10.99 -10.31
C GLY A 80 -1.88 10.38 -10.29
N THR A 81 -2.62 10.42 -11.41
CA THR A 81 -3.89 9.68 -11.56
C THR A 81 -3.63 8.20 -11.71
N ILE A 82 -4.52 7.39 -11.13
CA ILE A 82 -4.54 5.94 -11.34
C ILE A 82 -5.62 5.63 -12.39
N VAL A 83 -5.27 4.85 -13.42
CA VAL A 83 -6.24 4.31 -14.39
C VAL A 83 -6.22 2.79 -14.29
N VAL A 84 -7.39 2.16 -14.18
CA VAL A 84 -7.53 0.71 -14.08
C VAL A 84 -8.32 0.22 -15.26
N ASP A 85 -7.68 -0.58 -16.11
CA ASP A 85 -8.34 -1.29 -17.20
C ASP A 85 -8.61 -2.73 -16.77
N GLN A 86 -9.89 -3.02 -16.51
CA GLN A 86 -10.33 -4.32 -16.00
C GLN A 86 -10.27 -5.42 -17.05
N ARG A 87 -10.43 -5.08 -18.34
CA ARG A 87 -10.36 -6.07 -19.44
C ARG A 87 -8.93 -6.45 -19.74
N ALA A 88 -8.05 -5.45 -19.83
CA ALA A 88 -6.63 -5.65 -20.04
C ALA A 88 -5.94 -6.19 -18.78
N ARG A 89 -6.56 -6.04 -17.60
CA ARG A 89 -6.03 -6.44 -16.28
C ARG A 89 -4.73 -5.72 -15.95
N PHE A 90 -4.72 -4.42 -16.21
CA PHE A 90 -3.62 -3.54 -15.87
C PHE A 90 -4.11 -2.31 -15.10
N LEU A 91 -3.26 -1.87 -14.17
CA LEU A 91 -3.35 -0.57 -13.52
C LEU A 91 -2.20 0.30 -14.02
N TYR A 92 -2.48 1.56 -14.27
CA TYR A 92 -1.55 2.56 -14.77
C TYR A 92 -1.48 3.71 -13.78
N LEU A 93 -0.30 4.04 -13.29
CA LEU A 93 -0.06 5.30 -12.58
C LEU A 93 0.51 6.31 -13.58
N ILE A 94 -0.28 7.34 -13.90
CA ILE A 94 0.06 8.32 -14.94
C ILE A 94 1.30 9.12 -14.52
N GLN A 95 2.22 9.30 -15.46
CA GLN A 95 3.47 10.03 -15.32
C GLN A 95 3.52 11.20 -16.33
N PRO A 96 4.37 12.21 -16.10
CA PRO A 96 4.63 13.24 -17.11
C PRO A 96 5.18 12.65 -18.42
N GLY A 97 5.06 13.40 -19.52
CA GLY A 97 5.68 13.04 -20.81
C GLY A 97 4.97 11.90 -21.57
N GLY A 98 3.67 11.72 -21.38
CA GLY A 98 2.89 10.69 -22.08
C GLY A 98 3.29 9.26 -21.66
N LYS A 99 3.63 9.09 -20.39
CA LYS A 99 4.08 7.82 -19.80
C LYS A 99 3.15 7.38 -18.68
N ALA A 100 3.16 6.10 -18.38
CA ALA A 100 2.56 5.56 -17.18
C ALA A 100 3.39 4.40 -16.63
N ILE A 101 3.30 4.17 -15.33
CA ILE A 101 3.81 2.96 -14.70
C ILE A 101 2.71 1.92 -14.77
N ARG A 102 2.94 0.82 -15.48
CA ARG A 102 1.98 -0.27 -15.63
C ARG A 102 2.24 -1.36 -14.60
N TYR A 103 1.18 -1.83 -13.97
CA TYR A 103 1.15 -2.93 -13.00
C TYR A 103 0.12 -3.96 -13.45
N ALA A 104 0.45 -5.25 -13.41
CA ALA A 104 -0.56 -6.29 -13.60
C ALA A 104 -1.48 -6.38 -12.37
N VAL A 105 -2.77 -6.60 -12.62
CA VAL A 105 -3.77 -6.73 -11.56
C VAL A 105 -4.55 -8.04 -11.65
N GLY A 106 -4.99 -8.53 -10.51
CA GLY A 106 -6.13 -9.45 -10.42
C GLY A 106 -7.40 -8.65 -10.20
N VAL A 107 -8.47 -8.98 -10.93
CA VAL A 107 -9.77 -8.31 -10.82
C VAL A 107 -10.87 -9.32 -10.50
N GLY A 108 -12.03 -8.84 -10.06
CA GLY A 108 -13.21 -9.68 -9.95
C GLY A 108 -13.79 -9.98 -11.34
N PRO A 109 -14.71 -10.95 -11.47
CA PRO A 109 -15.53 -11.05 -12.67
C PRO A 109 -16.23 -9.71 -12.95
N VAL A 110 -16.39 -9.35 -14.24
CA VAL A 110 -16.95 -8.05 -14.67
C VAL A 110 -18.29 -7.73 -13.98
N ALA A 111 -19.14 -8.74 -13.72
CA ALA A 111 -20.40 -8.58 -12.99
C ALA A 111 -20.28 -8.12 -11.53
N ARG A 112 -19.07 -8.13 -10.96
CA ARG A 112 -18.72 -7.63 -9.61
C ARG A 112 -17.67 -6.52 -9.67
N ALA A 113 -17.31 -6.09 -10.87
CA ALA A 113 -16.35 -5.04 -11.03
C ALA A 113 -16.98 -3.69 -10.67
N PHE A 114 -16.14 -2.74 -10.28
CA PHE A 114 -16.63 -1.41 -9.94
C PHE A 114 -17.23 -0.78 -11.19
N ASP A 115 -18.56 -0.60 -11.20
CA ASP A 115 -19.34 0.02 -12.28
C ASP A 115 -19.17 1.56 -12.32
N GLY A 116 -18.21 2.10 -11.56
CA GLY A 116 -18.04 3.53 -11.37
C GLY A 116 -16.81 4.04 -12.09
N GLY A 117 -16.99 4.97 -13.02
CA GLY A 117 -15.89 5.68 -13.69
C GLY A 117 -14.85 6.26 -12.70
N ASP A 118 -15.09 7.45 -12.19
CA ASP A 118 -14.12 8.17 -11.34
C ASP A 118 -14.39 7.99 -9.84
N ALA A 119 -13.30 7.96 -9.07
CA ALA A 119 -13.28 7.99 -7.61
C ALA A 119 -11.97 8.64 -7.12
N ILE A 120 -11.78 8.73 -5.80
CA ILE A 120 -10.55 9.21 -5.17
C ILE A 120 -9.97 8.19 -4.19
N ILE A 121 -8.65 8.19 -4.02
CA ILE A 121 -7.97 7.47 -2.95
C ILE A 121 -8.04 8.31 -1.67
N ALA A 122 -9.13 8.15 -0.91
CA ALA A 122 -9.36 8.94 0.31
C ALA A 122 -8.52 8.45 1.50
N ARG A 123 -8.19 7.17 1.55
CA ARG A 123 -7.39 6.59 2.63
C ARG A 123 -6.38 5.58 2.11
N LYS A 124 -5.28 5.47 2.83
CA LYS A 124 -4.23 4.49 2.61
C LYS A 124 -3.93 3.77 3.91
N ALA A 125 -3.63 2.47 3.85
CA ALA A 125 -3.22 1.69 5.00
C ALA A 125 -2.05 0.76 4.67
N ALA A 126 -1.08 0.68 5.58
CA ALA A 126 -0.12 -0.42 5.62
C ALA A 126 -0.65 -1.55 6.49
N TRP A 127 -0.45 -2.79 6.04
CA TRP A 127 -0.92 -4.02 6.68
C TRP A 127 -2.35 -3.91 7.24
N PRO A 128 -3.34 -3.63 6.38
CA PRO A 128 -4.71 -3.36 6.81
C PRO A 128 -5.34 -4.59 7.47
N ARG A 129 -6.15 -4.39 8.51
CA ARG A 129 -7.12 -5.38 8.96
C ARG A 129 -8.14 -5.62 7.85
N TRP A 130 -8.50 -6.87 7.63
CA TRP A 130 -9.55 -7.27 6.69
C TRP A 130 -10.72 -7.91 7.43
N ILE A 131 -11.94 -7.57 7.03
CA ILE A 131 -13.16 -8.18 7.52
C ILE A 131 -14.00 -8.56 6.29
N PRO A 132 -14.40 -9.84 6.11
CA PRO A 132 -15.28 -10.22 5.02
C PRO A 132 -16.64 -9.54 5.19
N THR A 133 -17.28 -9.15 4.09
CA THR A 133 -18.64 -8.59 4.17
C THR A 133 -19.65 -9.67 4.56
N PRO A 134 -20.80 -9.29 5.16
CA PRO A 134 -21.86 -10.26 5.44
C PRO A 134 -22.30 -11.06 4.21
N GLU A 135 -22.32 -10.42 3.04
CA GLU A 135 -22.65 -11.07 1.77
C GLU A 135 -21.60 -12.12 1.36
N MET A 136 -20.30 -11.83 1.56
CA MET A 136 -19.25 -12.82 1.33
C MET A 136 -19.45 -14.04 2.23
N VAL A 137 -19.69 -13.81 3.53
CA VAL A 137 -19.95 -14.89 4.50
C VAL A 137 -21.19 -15.70 4.11
N ALA A 138 -22.29 -15.05 3.72
CA ALA A 138 -23.50 -15.73 3.28
C ALA A 138 -23.27 -16.59 2.02
N ARG A 139 -22.47 -16.11 1.06
CA ARG A 139 -22.20 -16.81 -0.20
C ARG A 139 -21.29 -18.03 -0.03
N ASN A 140 -20.29 -17.96 0.85
CA ASN A 140 -19.41 -19.09 1.13
C ASN A 140 -19.04 -19.12 2.63
N PRO A 141 -19.95 -19.62 3.49
CA PRO A 141 -19.75 -19.62 4.94
C PRO A 141 -18.55 -20.45 5.39
N ALA A 142 -18.29 -21.58 4.73
CA ALA A 142 -17.16 -22.45 5.07
C ALA A 142 -15.81 -21.75 4.87
N HIS A 143 -15.70 -20.91 3.83
CA HIS A 143 -14.46 -20.20 3.53
C HIS A 143 -14.30 -18.89 4.31
N TYR A 144 -15.36 -18.08 4.43
CA TYR A 144 -15.30 -16.75 5.04
C TYR A 144 -15.72 -16.70 6.50
N GLY A 145 -16.56 -17.63 6.95
CA GLY A 145 -17.08 -17.71 8.31
C GLY A 145 -16.00 -17.75 9.40
N PRO A 146 -14.91 -18.53 9.25
CA PRO A 146 -13.81 -18.53 10.23
C PRO A 146 -13.16 -17.15 10.43
N ASN A 147 -13.26 -16.27 9.43
CA ASN A 147 -12.66 -14.94 9.42
C ASN A 147 -13.69 -13.81 9.65
N LYS A 148 -14.93 -14.13 10.04
CA LYS A 148 -16.02 -13.14 10.16
C LYS A 148 -15.71 -11.99 11.13
N ASP A 149 -14.90 -12.26 12.14
CA ASP A 149 -14.51 -11.26 13.15
C ASP A 149 -13.28 -10.45 12.71
N GLY A 150 -12.65 -10.83 11.60
CA GLY A 150 -11.55 -10.13 10.96
C GLY A 150 -10.21 -10.85 11.05
N VAL A 151 -9.34 -10.52 10.11
CA VAL A 151 -7.96 -10.97 10.01
C VAL A 151 -7.05 -9.76 10.18
N ASP A 152 -6.12 -9.83 11.14
CA ASP A 152 -5.14 -8.78 11.38
C ASP A 152 -4.17 -8.59 10.22
N GLY A 153 -3.47 -7.45 10.23
CA GLY A 153 -2.42 -7.19 9.27
C GLY A 153 -1.31 -8.24 9.36
N GLY A 154 -0.92 -8.80 8.23
CA GLY A 154 0.19 -9.75 8.15
C GLY A 154 0.17 -10.59 6.88
N PRO A 155 1.16 -11.47 6.67
CA PRO A 155 1.32 -12.25 5.44
C PRO A 155 0.14 -13.15 5.07
N SER A 156 -0.65 -13.59 6.06
CA SER A 156 -1.85 -14.40 5.86
C SER A 156 -3.08 -13.58 5.45
N ASN A 157 -3.04 -12.26 5.55
CA ASN A 157 -4.18 -11.41 5.27
C ASN A 157 -4.44 -11.30 3.75
N PRO A 158 -5.68 -11.52 3.27
CA PRO A 158 -5.98 -11.50 1.85
C PRO A 158 -5.87 -10.11 1.20
N MET A 159 -5.80 -9.03 2.00
CA MET A 159 -5.53 -7.67 1.52
C MET A 159 -4.04 -7.38 1.33
N GLY A 160 -3.15 -8.26 1.80
CA GLY A 160 -1.70 -8.12 1.63
C GLY A 160 -1.09 -6.90 2.35
N ALA A 161 0.04 -6.44 1.83
CA ALA A 161 0.90 -5.48 2.53
C ALA A 161 0.34 -4.05 2.59
N ARG A 162 -0.50 -3.64 1.63
CA ARG A 162 -1.04 -2.27 1.53
C ARG A 162 -2.46 -2.30 0.98
N ALA A 163 -3.24 -1.28 1.30
CA ALA A 163 -4.52 -0.99 0.64
C ALA A 163 -4.75 0.52 0.43
N LEU A 164 -5.33 0.83 -0.71
CA LEU A 164 -5.84 2.14 -1.11
C LEU A 164 -7.37 2.06 -1.14
N TYR A 165 -8.03 2.92 -0.37
CA TYR A 165 -9.48 2.92 -0.17
C TYR A 165 -10.11 3.95 -1.10
N MET A 166 -11.03 3.47 -1.93
CA MET A 166 -11.67 4.28 -2.97
C MET A 166 -12.96 4.89 -2.42
N HIS A 167 -13.06 6.21 -2.49
CA HIS A 167 -14.28 6.93 -2.15
C HIS A 167 -14.84 7.64 -3.37
N LYS A 168 -16.16 7.67 -3.47
CA LYS A 168 -16.90 8.43 -4.49
C LYS A 168 -17.98 9.25 -3.80
N ASP A 169 -18.10 10.53 -4.17
CA ASP A 169 -19.06 11.48 -3.59
C ASP A 169 -19.01 11.51 -2.04
N GLY A 170 -17.79 11.45 -1.49
CA GLY A 170 -17.54 11.47 -0.05
C GLY A 170 -17.81 10.14 0.68
N ARG A 171 -18.23 9.07 -0.01
CA ARG A 171 -18.59 7.77 0.60
C ARG A 171 -17.60 6.67 0.23
N ASP A 172 -17.33 5.75 1.16
CA ASP A 172 -16.55 4.53 0.88
C ASP A 172 -17.31 3.68 -0.14
N THR A 173 -16.64 3.31 -1.23
CA THR A 173 -17.20 2.44 -2.27
C THR A 173 -17.15 0.96 -1.87
N TYR A 174 -16.43 0.64 -0.80
CA TYR A 174 -16.00 -0.71 -0.43
C TYR A 174 -15.07 -1.39 -1.45
N TYR A 175 -14.71 -0.71 -2.55
CA TYR A 175 -13.66 -1.12 -3.49
C TYR A 175 -12.30 -0.61 -3.05
N ARG A 176 -11.28 -1.43 -3.32
CA ARG A 176 -9.91 -1.17 -2.89
C ARG A 176 -8.93 -1.64 -3.94
N VAL A 177 -7.83 -0.91 -4.03
CA VAL A 177 -6.60 -1.40 -4.66
C VAL A 177 -5.72 -1.93 -3.54
N HIS A 178 -5.38 -3.20 -3.55
CA HIS A 178 -4.68 -3.82 -2.43
C HIS A 178 -3.70 -4.91 -2.86
N GLY A 179 -2.84 -5.34 -1.93
CA GLY A 179 -1.91 -6.46 -2.13
C GLY A 179 -2.61 -7.82 -2.17
N THR A 180 -1.86 -8.90 -2.08
CA THR A 180 -2.46 -10.23 -1.94
C THR A 180 -1.51 -11.19 -1.26
N ASN A 181 -2.06 -12.14 -0.50
CA ASN A 181 -1.33 -13.31 0.00
C ASN A 181 -1.30 -14.46 -1.02
N ASP A 182 -1.95 -14.31 -2.18
CA ASP A 182 -1.96 -15.29 -3.28
C ASP A 182 -1.42 -14.64 -4.57
N PRO A 183 -0.08 -14.65 -4.77
CA PRO A 183 0.55 -14.14 -5.99
C PRO A 183 0.02 -14.79 -7.28
N GLY A 184 -0.44 -16.04 -7.20
CA GLY A 184 -1.00 -16.78 -8.34
C GLY A 184 -2.35 -16.23 -8.82
N SER A 185 -2.97 -15.29 -8.10
CA SER A 185 -4.22 -14.65 -8.48
C SER A 185 -4.07 -13.49 -9.48
N ILE A 186 -2.85 -12.98 -9.68
CA ILE A 186 -2.59 -11.85 -10.57
C ILE A 186 -2.75 -12.25 -12.04
N GLY A 187 -3.38 -11.37 -12.83
CA GLY A 187 -3.75 -11.65 -14.22
C GLY A 187 -4.99 -12.53 -14.38
N LYS A 188 -5.68 -12.88 -13.30
CA LYS A 188 -6.89 -13.72 -13.30
C LYS A 188 -8.13 -12.93 -12.85
N ALA A 189 -9.31 -13.37 -13.28
CA ALA A 189 -10.61 -12.79 -12.92
C ALA A 189 -11.27 -13.52 -11.72
N VAL A 190 -10.52 -13.67 -10.62
CA VAL A 190 -10.90 -14.53 -9.47
C VAL A 190 -11.24 -13.75 -8.21
N SER A 191 -11.18 -12.42 -8.24
CA SER A 191 -11.41 -11.61 -7.05
C SER A 191 -12.90 -11.49 -6.69
N ALA A 192 -13.19 -11.13 -5.43
CA ALA A 192 -14.55 -10.84 -4.98
C ALA A 192 -15.09 -9.47 -5.46
N GLY A 193 -14.26 -8.67 -6.16
CA GLY A 193 -14.61 -7.35 -6.70
C GLY A 193 -13.45 -6.34 -6.68
N CYS A 194 -12.55 -6.44 -5.69
CA CYS A 194 -11.41 -5.53 -5.54
C CYS A 194 -10.27 -5.76 -6.58
N ILE A 195 -9.37 -4.78 -6.67
CA ILE A 195 -8.19 -4.78 -7.53
C ILE A 195 -6.99 -5.27 -6.72
N ARG A 196 -6.43 -6.42 -7.10
CA ARG A 196 -5.29 -7.07 -6.43
C ARG A 196 -4.00 -6.82 -7.18
N LEU A 197 -2.93 -6.52 -6.44
CA LEU A 197 -1.56 -6.44 -6.92
C LEU A 197 -0.67 -7.40 -6.13
N LEU A 198 0.49 -7.74 -6.69
CA LEU A 198 1.58 -8.34 -5.90
C LEU A 198 1.96 -7.39 -4.76
N ASN A 199 2.43 -7.95 -3.63
CA ASN A 199 2.79 -7.14 -2.47
C ASN A 199 3.88 -6.11 -2.80
N GLN A 200 4.86 -6.48 -3.62
CA GLN A 200 5.93 -5.61 -4.08
C GLN A 200 5.39 -4.46 -4.95
N ASP A 201 4.36 -4.71 -5.75
CA ASP A 201 3.75 -3.72 -6.62
C ASP A 201 2.81 -2.77 -5.88
N ILE A 202 2.00 -3.28 -4.93
CA ILE A 202 1.17 -2.40 -4.11
C ILE A 202 2.02 -1.53 -3.19
N ILE A 203 3.17 -2.01 -2.70
CA ILE A 203 4.09 -1.21 -1.90
C ILE A 203 4.64 -0.05 -2.74
N ASP A 204 5.11 -0.34 -3.96
CA ASP A 204 5.58 0.70 -4.88
C ASP A 204 4.48 1.72 -5.21
N LEU A 205 3.29 1.25 -5.62
CA LEU A 205 2.16 2.12 -5.92
C LEU A 205 1.75 2.96 -4.69
N TYR A 206 1.70 2.34 -3.52
CA TYR A 206 1.39 3.02 -2.26
C TYR A 206 2.38 4.14 -1.98
N ASN A 207 3.67 3.93 -2.18
CA ASN A 207 4.68 4.95 -1.89
C ASN A 207 4.60 6.14 -2.88
N ARG A 208 4.11 5.92 -4.10
CA ARG A 208 3.98 6.97 -5.14
C ARG A 208 2.68 7.75 -5.07
N VAL A 209 1.57 7.10 -4.68
CA VAL A 209 0.23 7.69 -4.71
C VAL A 209 0.00 8.59 -3.50
N LYS A 210 -0.46 9.82 -3.73
CA LYS A 210 -0.84 10.76 -2.67
C LYS A 210 -2.30 10.53 -2.24
N PRO A 211 -2.66 10.76 -0.97
CA PRO A 211 -4.06 10.87 -0.57
C PRO A 211 -4.79 11.91 -1.42
N GLY A 212 -6.04 11.63 -1.80
CA GLY A 212 -6.83 12.45 -2.72
C GLY A 212 -6.53 12.23 -4.21
N ALA A 213 -5.59 11.36 -4.56
CA ALA A 213 -5.33 11.02 -5.96
C ALA A 213 -6.60 10.48 -6.63
N ARG A 214 -6.85 10.92 -7.87
CA ARG A 214 -7.93 10.43 -8.70
C ARG A 214 -7.64 9.00 -9.13
N ILE A 215 -8.68 8.16 -9.15
CA ILE A 215 -8.66 6.84 -9.76
C ILE A 215 -9.81 6.74 -10.75
N VAL A 216 -9.52 6.27 -11.95
CA VAL A 216 -10.50 6.02 -13.01
C VAL A 216 -10.51 4.53 -13.30
N VAL A 217 -11.68 3.92 -13.27
CA VAL A 217 -11.85 2.49 -13.54
C VAL A 217 -12.68 2.33 -14.81
N GLN A 218 -12.18 1.52 -15.73
CA GLN A 218 -12.77 1.30 -17.05
C GLN A 218 -12.71 -0.17 -17.46
N GLY A 219 -13.51 -0.53 -18.47
CA GLY A 219 -13.61 -1.89 -19.01
C GLY A 219 -14.90 -2.56 -18.63
#